data_AF-A0A9P9DRD2-F1
#
_entry.id   AF-A0A9P9DRD2-F1
#
_cell.length_a   1.000
_cell.length_b   1.000
_cell.length_c   1.000
_cell.angle_alpha   90.00
_cell.angle_beta   90.00
_cell.angle_gamma   90.00
#
_symmetry.space_group_name_H-M   'P 1'
#
loop_
_entity.id
_entity.type
_entity.pdbx_description
1 polymer ?
#
loop_
_entity_poly.entity_id
_entity_poly.type
_entity_poly.pdbx_seq_one_letter_code
_entity_poly.pdbx_strand_id
1 'polypeptide(L)'
;MQLSLATVGVLLAVAQASSAWQIIVYEGVDNCARRAANRVLRGSQKRCYTFGKGMPGVSCTHYDASGAPAEGCTSPYHLAHSVRLGTGERCVFYTDDRCTRVLATSDRRNQCIGFINIPDGQSYAASFVCENA
;
A
#
# COMPACT_ATOMS: atom_id res chain seq x y z
N MET A 1 32.03 -34.44 -39.81
CA MET A 1 31.56 -33.19 -39.17
C MET A 1 30.21 -33.48 -38.54
N GLN A 2 30.15 -33.66 -37.22
CA GLN A 2 28.87 -33.80 -36.49
C GLN A 2 28.68 -32.52 -35.68
N LEU A 3 27.69 -31.71 -36.06
CA LEU A 3 27.31 -30.48 -35.39
C LEU A 3 26.30 -30.83 -34.29
N SER A 4 26.76 -30.83 -33.04
CA SER A 4 25.88 -30.92 -31.86
C SER A 4 25.09 -29.62 -31.70
N LEU A 5 23.78 -29.68 -31.92
CA LEU A 5 22.83 -28.63 -31.56
C LEU A 5 22.57 -28.69 -30.04
N ALA A 6 23.24 -27.83 -29.28
CA ALA A 6 22.93 -27.60 -27.88
C ALA A 6 21.73 -26.66 -27.79
N THR A 7 20.55 -27.21 -27.47
CA THR A 7 19.33 -26.45 -27.21
C THR A 7 19.47 -25.73 -25.87
N VAL A 8 19.74 -24.42 -25.91
CA VAL A 8 19.75 -23.57 -24.70
C VAL A 8 18.31 -23.24 -24.33
N GLY A 9 17.78 -23.92 -23.32
CA GLY A 9 16.48 -23.59 -22.72
C GLY A 9 16.58 -22.33 -21.87
N VAL A 10 15.91 -21.25 -22.29
CA VAL A 10 15.78 -20.02 -21.49
C VAL A 10 14.74 -20.28 -20.39
N LEU A 11 15.22 -20.49 -19.16
CA LEU A 11 14.38 -20.48 -17.97
C LEU A 11 13.96 -19.04 -17.66
N LEU A 12 12.75 -18.65 -18.05
CA LEU A 12 12.09 -17.45 -17.55
C LEU A 12 11.75 -17.65 -16.08
N ALA A 13 12.68 -17.25 -15.20
CA ALA A 13 12.41 -17.12 -13.78
C ALA A 13 11.40 -15.99 -13.59
N VAL A 14 10.13 -16.34 -13.34
CA VAL A 14 9.12 -15.39 -12.89
C VAL A 14 9.51 -14.98 -11.47
N ALA A 15 10.25 -13.88 -11.34
CA ALA A 15 10.55 -13.29 -10.05
C ALA A 15 9.23 -12.87 -9.41
N GLN A 16 8.67 -13.73 -8.56
CA GLN A 16 7.63 -13.32 -7.64
C GLN A 16 8.27 -12.26 -6.74
N ALA A 17 7.99 -10.98 -7.04
CA ALA A 17 8.37 -9.89 -6.17
C ALA A 17 7.72 -10.16 -4.81
N SER A 18 8.49 -10.70 -3.86
CA SER A 18 8.05 -10.82 -2.48
C SER A 18 7.73 -9.40 -2.00
N SER A 19 6.46 -9.12 -1.79
CA SER A 19 6.05 -7.86 -1.19
C SER A 19 6.59 -7.83 0.24
N ALA A 20 7.42 -6.84 0.55
CA ALA A 20 7.95 -6.60 1.90
C ALA A 20 6.89 -6.05 2.85
N TRP A 21 5.87 -5.39 2.31
CA TRP A 21 4.80 -4.81 3.09
C TRP A 21 3.50 -4.82 2.30
N GLN A 22 2.38 -4.85 3.02
CA GLN A 22 1.02 -4.81 2.52
C GLN A 22 0.13 -3.96 3.44
N ILE A 23 -0.29 -2.79 2.97
CA ILE A 23 -1.29 -2.00 3.68
C ILE A 23 -2.65 -2.08 2.99
N ILE A 24 -3.72 -2.15 3.78
CA ILE A 24 -5.09 -2.00 3.32
C ILE A 24 -5.54 -0.59 3.66
N VAL A 25 -5.87 0.20 2.65
CA VAL A 25 -6.23 1.61 2.75
C VAL A 25 -7.73 1.74 2.60
N TYR A 26 -8.38 2.39 3.55
CA TYR A 26 -9.83 2.60 3.58
C TYR A 26 -10.18 4.06 3.27
N GLU A 27 -11.24 4.24 2.49
CA GLU A 27 -11.78 5.55 2.11
C GLU A 27 -13.06 5.86 2.88
N GLY A 28 -13.18 7.09 3.39
CA GLY A 28 -14.40 7.60 4.04
C GLY A 28 -14.72 6.97 5.40
N VAL A 29 -13.88 6.08 5.92
CA VAL A 29 -14.03 5.46 7.26
C VAL A 29 -12.71 5.50 8.02
N ASP A 30 -12.79 5.67 9.33
CA ASP A 30 -11.66 5.78 10.26
C ASP A 30 -11.38 4.51 11.06
N ASN A 31 -12.28 3.55 11.01
CA ASN A 31 -12.27 2.34 11.82
C ASN A 31 -12.00 1.07 10.99
N CYS A 32 -11.50 1.23 9.76
CA CYS A 32 -11.27 0.12 8.82
C CYS A 32 -12.49 -0.79 8.69
N ALA A 33 -13.68 -0.22 8.48
CA ALA A 33 -14.93 -0.99 8.39
C ALA A 33 -14.85 -2.10 7.33
N ARG A 34 -15.35 -3.29 7.67
CA ARG A 34 -15.29 -4.49 6.80
C ARG A 34 -15.95 -4.30 5.43
N ARG A 35 -16.99 -3.47 5.35
CA ARG A 35 -17.77 -3.21 4.11
C ARG A 35 -17.44 -1.85 3.49
N ALA A 36 -16.30 -1.25 3.85
CA ALA A 36 -15.84 -0.05 3.19
C ALA A 36 -15.00 -0.41 1.97
N ALA A 37 -15.14 0.42 0.92
CA ALA A 37 -14.24 0.37 -0.22
C ALA A 37 -12.80 0.55 0.27
N ASN A 38 -11.90 -0.26 -0.28
CA ASN A 38 -10.52 -0.30 0.17
C ASN A 38 -9.55 -0.69 -0.94
N ARG A 39 -8.30 -0.32 -0.73
CA ARG A 39 -7.21 -0.65 -1.64
C ARG A 39 -6.14 -1.43 -0.90
N VAL A 40 -5.72 -2.53 -1.49
CA VAL A 40 -4.57 -3.31 -1.00
C VAL A 40 -3.36 -2.86 -1.77
N LEU A 41 -2.43 -2.20 -1.08
CA LEU A 41 -1.14 -1.77 -1.62
C LEU A 41 -0.07 -2.75 -1.17
N ARG A 42 0.77 -3.22 -2.09
CA ARG A 42 1.92 -4.06 -1.77
C ARG A 42 3.17 -3.53 -2.43
N GLY A 43 4.27 -3.51 -1.69
CA GLY A 43 5.55 -3.09 -2.24
C GLY A 43 6.72 -3.70 -1.48
N SER A 44 7.92 -3.45 -1.98
CA SER A 44 9.16 -3.99 -1.43
C SER A 44 10.18 -2.93 -0.99
N GLN A 45 10.01 -1.68 -1.42
CA GLN A 45 10.99 -0.62 -1.22
C GLN A 45 10.61 0.27 -0.02
N LYS A 46 11.61 0.65 0.77
CA LYS A 46 11.50 1.69 1.81
C LYS A 46 11.71 3.05 1.16
N ARG A 47 10.62 3.72 0.80
CA ARG A 47 10.63 5.08 0.24
C ARG A 47 9.33 5.80 0.55
N CYS A 48 9.30 7.11 0.32
CA CYS A 48 8.09 7.91 0.46
C CYS A 48 7.13 7.64 -0.70
N TYR A 49 5.90 7.25 -0.36
CA TYR A 49 4.81 7.03 -1.30
C TYR A 49 3.67 7.99 -1.02
N THR A 50 3.17 8.67 -2.04
CA THR A 50 2.03 9.60 -1.91
C THR A 50 0.74 8.94 -2.38
N PHE A 51 -0.32 9.01 -1.57
CA PHE A 51 -1.66 8.58 -2.00
C PHE A 51 -2.17 9.46 -3.14
N GLY A 52 -2.97 8.88 -4.05
CA GLY A 52 -3.52 9.60 -5.20
C GLY A 52 -2.51 9.92 -6.33
N LYS A 53 -1.22 9.60 -6.15
CA LYS A 53 -0.19 9.69 -7.19
C LYS A 53 0.23 8.30 -7.67
N GLY A 54 0.88 8.24 -8.84
CA GLY A 54 1.49 7.01 -9.31
C GLY A 54 2.58 6.52 -8.35
N MET A 55 2.51 5.25 -7.95
CA MET A 55 3.48 4.61 -7.04
C MET A 55 4.24 3.50 -7.78
N PRO A 56 5.35 3.80 -8.49
CA PRO A 56 6.12 2.78 -9.21
C PRO A 56 6.56 1.63 -8.30
N GLY A 57 6.54 0.39 -8.79
CA GLY A 57 6.95 -0.77 -7.98
C GLY A 57 6.06 -1.09 -6.78
N VAL A 58 4.86 -0.49 -6.69
CA VAL A 58 3.80 -0.85 -5.75
C VAL A 58 2.67 -1.45 -6.56
N SER A 59 2.27 -2.68 -6.23
CA SER A 59 1.04 -3.23 -6.77
C SER A 59 -0.14 -2.70 -5.96
N CYS A 60 -1.26 -2.53 -6.65
CA CYS A 60 -2.48 -2.05 -6.03
C CYS A 60 -3.68 -2.80 -6.59
N THR A 61 -4.55 -3.23 -5.68
CA THR A 61 -5.85 -3.82 -6.00
C THR A 61 -6.93 -3.03 -5.27
N HIS A 62 -7.94 -2.56 -6.00
CA HIS A 62 -9.09 -1.86 -5.44
C HIS A 62 -10.27 -2.82 -5.28
N TYR A 63 -10.94 -2.72 -4.14
CA TYR A 63 -12.17 -3.44 -3.81
C TYR A 63 -13.25 -2.44 -3.45
N ASP A 64 -14.44 -2.59 -4.02
CA ASP A 64 -15.59 -1.78 -3.66
C ASP A 64 -16.18 -2.19 -2.29
N ALA A 65 -17.26 -1.53 -1.86
CA ALA A 65 -17.93 -1.81 -0.60
C ALA A 65 -18.56 -3.23 -0.52
N SER A 66 -18.78 -3.87 -1.67
CA SER A 66 -19.25 -5.27 -1.76
C SER A 66 -18.09 -6.28 -1.66
N GLY A 67 -16.85 -5.81 -1.77
CA GLY A 67 -15.63 -6.61 -1.83
C GLY A 67 -15.31 -7.13 -3.23
N ALA A 68 -16.01 -6.65 -4.26
CA ALA A 68 -15.71 -6.99 -5.64
C ALA A 68 -14.49 -6.17 -6.13
N PRO A 69 -13.62 -6.75 -6.98
CA PRO A 69 -12.56 -5.99 -7.62
C PRO A 69 -13.16 -4.83 -8.43
N ALA A 70 -12.63 -3.62 -8.20
CA ALA A 70 -12.99 -2.41 -8.92
C ALA A 70 -11.82 -1.94 -9.78
N GLU A 71 -12.12 -1.22 -10.87
CA GLU A 71 -11.07 -0.68 -11.74
C GLU A 71 -10.32 0.48 -11.08
N GLY A 72 -9.03 0.52 -11.33
CA GLY A 72 -8.17 1.67 -11.03
C GLY A 72 -7.71 1.78 -9.58
N CYS A 73 -6.44 2.15 -9.43
CA CYS A 73 -5.84 2.58 -8.17
C CYS A 73 -5.40 4.05 -8.18
N THR A 74 -5.53 4.69 -9.34
CA THR A 74 -5.21 6.08 -9.62
C THR A 74 -6.49 6.87 -9.73
N SER A 75 -6.87 7.52 -8.64
CA SER A 75 -7.81 8.64 -8.67
C SER A 75 -7.30 9.69 -7.67
N PRO A 76 -7.47 10.98 -7.99
CA PRO A 76 -7.04 12.07 -7.13
C PRO A 76 -7.87 12.20 -5.85
N TYR A 77 -9.00 11.49 -5.72
CA TYR A 77 -9.93 11.57 -4.59
C TYR A 77 -9.70 10.49 -3.53
N HIS A 78 -8.64 9.73 -3.69
CA HIS A 78 -8.35 8.52 -2.94
C HIS A 78 -7.63 8.79 -1.63
N LEU A 79 -8.38 9.34 -0.67
CA LEU A 79 -7.89 9.75 0.64
C LEU A 79 -7.82 8.57 1.63
N ALA A 80 -6.64 8.32 2.19
CA ALA A 80 -6.43 7.29 3.21
C ALA A 80 -6.97 7.77 4.57
N HIS A 81 -8.22 7.45 4.91
CA HIS A 81 -8.87 7.85 6.17
C HIS A 81 -8.61 6.87 7.31
N SER A 82 -8.42 5.60 6.96
CA SER A 82 -7.82 4.63 7.85
C SER A 82 -7.00 3.61 7.08
N VAL A 83 -6.11 2.93 7.79
CA VAL A 83 -5.26 1.89 7.25
C VAL A 83 -5.23 0.69 8.16
N ARG A 84 -5.16 -0.50 7.58
CA ARG A 84 -4.88 -1.73 8.30
C ARG A 84 -3.58 -2.33 7.80
N LEU A 85 -2.69 -2.63 8.73
CA LEU A 85 -1.40 -3.25 8.45
C LEU A 85 -1.47 -4.75 8.73
N GLY A 86 -0.72 -5.52 7.94
CA GLY A 86 -0.42 -6.91 8.27
C GLY A 86 0.43 -7.04 9.53
N THR A 87 0.43 -8.22 10.14
CA THR A 87 1.26 -8.50 11.32
C THR A 87 2.74 -8.33 10.98
N GLY A 88 3.46 -7.55 11.80
CA GLY A 88 4.91 -7.33 11.67
C GLY A 88 5.31 -6.13 10.82
N GLU A 89 4.42 -5.64 9.96
CA GLU A 89 4.70 -4.48 9.12
C GLU A 89 4.91 -3.21 9.94
N ARG A 90 5.82 -2.36 9.47
CA ARG A 90 6.08 -1.05 10.08
C ARG A 90 5.88 0.03 9.05
N CYS A 91 4.91 0.89 9.27
CA CYS A 91 4.71 2.08 8.46
C CYS A 91 4.61 3.34 9.30
N VAL A 92 5.08 4.42 8.71
CA VAL A 92 4.89 5.80 9.17
C VAL A 92 4.00 6.48 8.16
N PHE A 93 2.98 7.17 8.64
CA PHE A 93 2.03 7.95 7.85
C PHE A 93 2.27 9.44 8.12
N TYR A 94 2.00 10.28 7.13
CA TYR A 94 2.34 11.70 7.16
C TYR A 94 1.21 12.58 6.65
N THR A 95 1.15 13.83 7.13
CA THR A 95 0.17 14.85 6.69
C THR A 95 0.48 15.48 5.34
N ASP A 96 1.75 15.48 4.94
CA ASP A 96 2.24 16.06 3.69
C ASP A 96 2.63 14.99 2.66
N ASP A 97 2.88 15.39 1.41
CA ASP A 97 3.24 14.48 0.32
C ASP A 97 4.74 14.15 0.23
N ARG A 98 5.58 14.71 1.11
CA ARG A 98 7.05 14.54 1.14
C ARG A 98 7.54 13.73 2.33
N CYS A 99 6.65 13.12 3.10
CA CYS A 99 6.96 12.33 4.29
C CYS A 99 7.77 13.13 5.34
N THR A 100 7.39 14.37 5.63
CA THR A 100 8.14 15.25 6.54
C THR A 100 7.44 15.52 7.88
N ARG A 101 6.12 15.51 7.92
CA ARG A 101 5.28 15.75 9.11
C ARG A 101 4.57 14.48 9.52
N VAL A 102 5.14 13.79 10.51
CA VAL A 102 4.61 12.51 11.00
C VAL A 102 3.19 12.68 11.53
N LEU A 103 2.31 11.79 11.08
CA LEU A 103 0.92 11.70 11.48
C LEU A 103 0.70 10.59 12.49
N ALA A 104 1.17 9.38 12.13
CA ALA A 104 1.00 8.18 12.93
C ALA A 104 2.07 7.17 12.58
N THR A 105 2.36 6.27 13.52
CA THR A 105 3.28 5.15 13.36
C THR A 105 2.58 3.87 13.78
N SER A 106 2.73 2.79 13.01
CA SER A 106 2.20 1.47 13.40
C SER A 106 3.07 0.82 14.49
N ASP A 107 2.46 0.08 15.43
CA ASP A 107 3.13 -0.53 16.58
C ASP A 107 3.40 -2.06 16.46
N ARG A 108 3.58 -2.57 15.24
CA ARG A 108 3.80 -4.00 14.86
C ARG A 108 2.62 -4.95 15.13
N ARG A 109 1.49 -4.48 15.65
CA ARG A 109 0.27 -5.29 15.79
C ARG A 109 -0.57 -5.18 14.52
N ASN A 110 -1.38 -6.20 14.23
CA ASN A 110 -2.44 -6.11 13.23
C ASN A 110 -3.44 -5.05 13.69
N GLN A 111 -3.17 -3.79 13.34
CA GLN A 111 -3.84 -2.62 13.88
C GLN A 111 -4.55 -1.88 12.76
N CYS A 112 -5.80 -1.52 13.01
CA CYS A 112 -6.45 -0.44 12.27
C CYS A 112 -6.03 0.90 12.86
N ILE A 113 -5.51 1.78 12.01
CA ILE A 113 -5.14 3.15 12.38
C ILE A 113 -6.09 4.09 11.65
N GLY A 114 -6.91 4.83 12.41
CA GLY A 114 -7.76 5.89 11.90
C GLY A 114 -7.07 7.24 11.98
N PHE A 115 -7.37 8.14 11.03
CA PHE A 115 -6.76 9.47 10.95
C PHE A 115 -7.73 10.62 11.25
N ILE A 116 -8.82 10.39 12.00
CA ILE A 116 -9.79 11.44 12.38
C ILE A 116 -9.32 12.21 13.63
N ASN A 117 -9.69 13.50 13.71
CA ASN A 117 -9.42 14.43 14.83
C ASN A 117 -7.95 14.80 15.03
N ILE A 118 -7.23 15.03 13.93
CA ILE A 118 -5.83 15.43 13.99
C ILE A 118 -5.76 16.96 14.10
N PRO A 119 -4.86 17.52 14.95
CA PRO A 119 -4.85 18.95 15.30
C PRO A 119 -4.90 19.96 14.14
N ASP A 120 -4.53 19.56 12.93
CA ASP A 120 -4.49 20.41 11.73
C ASP A 120 -5.77 20.34 10.87
N GLY A 121 -6.83 19.66 11.33
CA GLY A 121 -8.12 19.52 10.61
C GLY A 121 -8.09 18.53 9.43
N GLN A 122 -6.96 17.86 9.22
CA GLN A 122 -6.81 16.82 8.21
C GLN A 122 -7.31 15.48 8.76
N SER A 123 -8.20 14.81 8.00
CA SER A 123 -8.80 13.53 8.39
C SER A 123 -8.25 12.33 7.60
N TYR A 124 -7.09 12.50 6.96
CA TYR A 124 -6.47 11.50 6.10
C TYR A 124 -4.94 11.62 6.06
N ALA A 125 -4.25 10.51 5.80
CA ALA A 125 -2.82 10.52 5.50
C ALA A 125 -2.58 10.90 4.03
N ALA A 126 -1.58 11.76 3.77
CA ALA A 126 -1.19 12.16 2.42
C ALA A 126 -0.10 11.25 1.84
N SER A 127 0.82 10.79 2.68
CA SER A 127 1.91 9.90 2.28
C SER A 127 2.27 8.90 3.37
N PHE A 128 3.07 7.90 2.99
CA PHE A 128 3.55 6.86 3.89
C PHE A 128 4.93 6.34 3.49
N VAL A 129 5.63 5.78 4.48
CA VAL A 129 6.84 4.96 4.32
C VAL A 129 6.59 3.66 5.04
N CYS A 130 6.81 2.53 4.36
CA CYS A 130 6.71 1.20 4.96
C CYS A 130 8.03 0.44 4.87
N GLU A 131 8.26 -0.42 5.85
CA GLU A 131 9.43 -1.27 6.00
C GLU A 131 9.02 -2.69 6.34
N ASN A 132 9.88 -3.65 5.98
CA ASN A 132 9.76 -5.04 6.41
C ASN A 132 9.78 -5.16 7.93
N ALA A 133 9.10 -6.21 8.42
CA ALA A 133 9.24 -6.72 9.78
C ALA A 133 10.66 -7.23 10.05
#